data_AF-A0A2R6IVD7-F1
#
_entry.id   AF-A0A2R6IVD7-F1
#
_cell.length_a   1.000
_cell.length_b   1.000
_cell.length_c   1.000
_cell.angle_alpha   90.00
_cell.angle_beta   90.00
_cell.angle_gamma   90.00
#
_symmetry.space_group_name_H-M   'P 1'
#
loop_
_entity.id
_entity.type
_entity.pdbx_description
1 polymer ?
#
loop_
_entity_poly.entity_id
_entity_poly.type
_entity_poly.pdbx_seq_one_letter_code
_entity_poly.pdbx_strand_id
1 'polypeptide(L)' 'MDAAGWLSRRSRTTQLLLVGGICLLVGYQGIRYAGRDPDSLLAYVGGALFVLGQLGAFAGLALLAYRLLAEEYA' A
#
# COMPACT_ATOMS: atom_id res chain seq x y z
N MET A 1 2.86 7.70 21.85
CA MET A 1 3.20 6.45 21.16
C MET A 1 3.34 6.76 19.68
N ASP A 2 4.50 6.53 19.08
CA ASP A 2 4.73 6.81 17.66
C ASP A 2 4.12 5.71 16.76
N ALA A 3 3.42 6.12 15.71
CA ALA A 3 2.78 5.23 14.74
C ALA A 3 3.80 4.33 14.04
N ALA A 4 5.01 4.85 13.77
CA ALA A 4 6.09 4.05 13.18
C ALA A 4 6.55 2.94 14.13
N GLY A 5 6.68 3.24 15.43
CA GLY A 5 7.03 2.27 16.47
C GLY A 5 5.92 1.25 16.76
N TRP A 6 4.65 1.57 16.49
CA TRP A 6 3.57 0.59 16.53
C TRP A 6 3.60 -0.34 15.30
N LEU A 7 3.83 0.24 14.10
CA LEU A 7 3.83 -0.50 12.84
C LEU A 7 5.02 -1.47 12.74
N SER A 8 6.19 -1.09 13.25
CA SER A 8 7.40 -1.92 13.24
C SER A 8 7.24 -3.24 14.00
N ARG A 9 6.31 -3.29 14.98
CA ARG A 9 5.98 -4.50 15.77
C ARG A 9 4.95 -5.41 15.12
N ARG A 10 4.39 -5.02 13.96
CA ARG A 10 3.42 -5.83 13.22
C ARG A 10 4.09 -6.83 12.29
N SER A 11 3.34 -7.85 11.89
CA SER A 11 3.81 -8.83 10.91
C SER A 11 4.14 -8.14 9.58
N ARG A 12 5.09 -8.68 8.81
CA ARG A 12 5.45 -8.16 7.47
C ARG A 12 4.22 -8.07 6.55
N THR A 13 3.33 -9.06 6.63
CA THR A 13 2.06 -9.07 5.90
C THR A 13 1.20 -7.85 6.26
N THR A 14 0.99 -7.61 7.55
CA THR A 14 0.22 -6.45 8.03
C THR A 14 0.86 -5.14 7.61
N GLN A 15 2.20 -5.04 7.68
CA GLN A 15 2.93 -3.85 7.25
C GLN A 15 2.71 -3.58 5.76
N LEU A 16 2.85 -4.58 4.89
CA LEU A 16 2.66 -4.46 3.44
C LEU A 16 1.22 -4.05 3.09
N LEU A 17 0.22 -4.66 3.74
CA LEU A 17 -1.18 -4.31 3.53
C LEU A 17 -1.48 -2.87 3.95
N LEU A 18 -0.99 -2.44 5.12
CA LEU A 18 -1.23 -1.10 5.63
C LEU A 18 -0.50 -0.03 4.82
N VAL A 19 0.79 -0.24 4.51
CA VAL A 19 1.57 0.69 3.67
C VAL A 19 0.96 0.76 2.27
N GLY A 20 0.63 -0.38 1.67
CA GLY A 20 -0.05 -0.44 0.38
C GLY A 20 -1.39 0.31 0.38
N GLY A 21 -2.22 0.09 1.41
CA GLY A 21 -3.49 0.79 1.59
C GLY A 21 -3.33 2.30 1.76
N ILE A 22 -2.35 2.76 2.54
CA ILE A 22 -2.06 4.19 2.69
C ILE A 22 -1.62 4.79 1.36
N CYS A 23 -0.70 4.14 0.63
CA CYS A 23 -0.25 4.61 -0.68
C CYS A 23 -1.41 4.67 -1.70
N LEU A 24 -2.35 3.72 -1.67
CA LEU A 24 -3.56 3.75 -2.49
C LEU A 24 -4.44 4.96 -2.16
N LEU A 25 -4.72 5.19 -0.88
CA LEU A 25 -5.56 6.30 -0.44
C LEU A 25 -4.93 7.65 -0.78
N VAL A 26 -3.65 7.83 -0.46
CA VAL A 26 -2.93 9.07 -0.76
C VAL A 26 -2.78 9.27 -2.27
N GLY A 27 -2.45 8.22 -3.01
CA GLY A 27 -2.35 8.25 -4.47
C GLY A 27 -3.65 8.66 -5.13
N TYR A 28 -4.77 8.07 -4.70
CA TYR A 28 -6.11 8.43 -5.17
C TYR A 28 -6.45 9.89 -4.89
N GLN A 29 -6.18 10.38 -3.67
CA GLN A 29 -6.42 11.79 -3.36
C GLN A 29 -5.52 12.70 -4.20
N GLY A 30 -4.25 12.35 -4.41
CA GLY A 30 -3.33 13.08 -5.27
C GLY A 30 -3.86 13.23 -6.70
N ILE A 31 -4.29 12.12 -7.31
CA ILE A 31 -4.91 12.11 -8.65
C ILE A 31 -6.18 12.97 -8.66
N ARG A 32 -7.05 12.81 -7.66
CA ARG A 32 -8.31 13.56 -7.56
C ARG A 32 -8.08 15.07 -7.44
N TYR A 33 -7.13 15.50 -6.61
CA TYR A 33 -6.78 16.90 -6.47
C TYR A 33 -6.15 17.47 -7.74
N ALA A 34 -5.33 16.67 -8.42
CA ALA A 34 -4.72 17.03 -9.69
C ALA A 34 -5.69 17.03 -10.87
N GLY A 35 -6.94 16.54 -10.72
CA GLY A 35 -7.94 16.52 -11.79
C GLY A 35 -8.30 17.88 -12.41
N ARG A 36 -7.80 19.01 -11.88
CA ARG A 36 -7.85 20.33 -12.52
C ARG A 36 -6.70 20.59 -13.49
N ASP A 37 -5.56 19.94 -13.32
CA ASP A 37 -4.36 19.98 -14.16
C ASP A 37 -3.71 18.57 -14.25
N PRO A 38 -4.15 17.74 -15.22
CA PRO A 38 -3.70 16.35 -15.33
C PRO A 38 -2.21 16.20 -15.64
N ASP A 39 -1.58 17.22 -16.22
CA ASP A 39 -0.13 17.25 -16.49
C ASP A 39 0.70 17.74 -15.30
N SER A 40 0.06 18.03 -14.16
CA SER A 40 0.77 18.48 -12.98
C SER A 40 1.63 17.36 -12.36
N LEU A 41 2.75 17.75 -11.74
CA LEU A 41 3.60 16.83 -10.99
C LEU A 41 2.80 16.04 -9.93
N LEU A 42 1.76 16.66 -9.35
CA LEU A 42 0.88 16.02 -8.37
C LEU A 42 0.11 14.84 -8.96
N ALA A 43 -0.36 14.93 -10.22
CA ALA A 43 -1.01 13.82 -10.91
C ALA A 43 -0.05 12.64 -11.06
N TYR A 44 1.18 12.90 -11.51
CA TYR A 44 2.22 11.88 -11.66
C TYR A 44 2.61 11.23 -10.34
N VAL A 45 2.83 12.02 -9.29
CA VAL A 45 3.14 11.51 -7.94
C VAL A 45 1.96 10.71 -7.38
N GLY A 46 0.73 11.19 -7.56
CA GLY A 46 -0.48 10.47 -7.16
C GLY A 46 -0.62 9.13 -7.87
N GLY A 47 -0.41 9.11 -9.19
CA GLY A 47 -0.39 7.90 -10.01
C GLY A 47 0.68 6.90 -9.56
N ALA A 48 1.91 7.37 -9.35
CA ALA A 48 3.01 6.53 -8.86
C ALA A 48 2.70 5.93 -7.49
N LEU A 49 2.19 6.73 -6.54
CA LEU A 49 1.78 6.24 -5.22
C LEU A 49 0.64 5.22 -5.32
N PHE A 50 -0.31 5.43 -6.22
CA PHE A 50 -1.40 4.49 -6.43
C PHE A 50 -0.89 3.14 -6.94
N VAL A 51 0.00 3.14 -7.93
CA VAL A 51 0.62 1.91 -8.47
C VAL A 51 1.47 1.20 -7.41
N LEU A 52 2.33 1.93 -6.69
CA LEU A 52 3.13 1.36 -5.61
C LEU A 52 2.26 0.78 -4.49
N GLY A 53 1.15 1.45 -4.18
CA GLY A 53 0.17 0.98 -3.21
C GLY A 53 -0.48 -0.35 -3.62
N GLN A 54 -0.84 -0.50 -4.90
CA GLN A 54 -1.35 -1.77 -5.44
C GLN A 54 -0.33 -2.89 -5.31
N LEU A 55 0.93 -2.65 -5.72
CA LEU A 55 1.99 -3.64 -5.64
C LEU A 55 2.26 -4.07 -4.19
N GLY A 56 2.32 -3.11 -3.25
CA GLY A 56 2.51 -3.39 -1.84
C GLY A 56 1.36 -4.19 -1.22
N ALA A 57 0.11 -3.80 -1.50
CA ALA A 57 -1.06 -4.50 -1.01
C ALA A 57 -1.17 -5.92 -1.60
N PHE A 58 -0.91 -6.07 -2.90
CA PHE A 58 -0.89 -7.36 -3.57
C PHE A 58 0.19 -8.28 -3.01
N ALA A 59 1.41 -7.77 -2.81
CA ALA A 59 2.48 -8.54 -2.18
C ALA A 59 2.13 -8.98 -0.75
N GLY A 60 1.47 -8.10 0.02
CA GLY A 60 0.93 -8.44 1.34
C GLY A 60 -0.09 -9.59 1.29
N LEU A 61 -1.06 -9.52 0.36
CA LEU A 61 -2.06 -10.57 0.17
C LEU A 61 -1.44 -11.89 -0.31
N ALA A 62 -0.50 -11.83 -1.26
CA ALA A 62 0.21 -13.01 -1.75
C ALA A 62 1.01 -13.70 -0.64
N LEU A 63 1.70 -12.90 0.20
CA LEU A 63 2.43 -13.43 1.35
C LEU A 63 1.49 -14.04 2.40
N LEU A 64 0.32 -13.44 2.62
CA LEU A 64 -0.70 -14.01 3.51
C LEU A 64 -1.19 -15.35 2.98
N ALA A 65 -1.59 -15.40 1.70
CA ALA A 65 -2.08 -16.61 1.07
C ALA A 65 -1.03 -17.73 1.10
N TYR A 66 0.23 -17.41 0.81
CA TYR A 66 1.33 -18.36 0.90
C TYR A 66 1.49 -18.94 2.31
N ARG A 67 1.38 -18.11 3.35
CA ARG A 67 1.48 -18.58 4.74
C ARG A 67 0.32 -19.50 5.12
N LEU A 68 -0.90 -19.13 4.74
CA LEU A 68 -2.08 -19.94 5.00
C LEU A 68 -1.97 -21.31 4.32
N LEU A 69 -1.55 -21.33 3.06
CA LEU A 69 -1.28 -22.58 2.33
C LEU A 69 -0.17 -23.39 3.01
N ALA A 70 0.96 -22.77 3.35
CA ALA A 70 2.07 -23.48 3.99
C ALA A 70 1.70 -24.06 5.36
N GLU A 71 0.83 -23.40 6.12
CA GLU A 71 0.31 -23.90 7.40
C GLU A 71 -0.72 -25.02 7.23
N GLU A 72 -1.46 -25.05 6.13
CA GLU A 72 -2.47 -26.09 5.82
C GLU A 72 -1.85 -27.41 5.32
N TYR A 73 -0.61 -27.36 4.80
CA TYR A 73 0.14 -28.52 4.27
C TYR A 73 1.36 -28.92 5.13
N ALA A 74 1.51 -28.37 6.35
CA ALA A 74 2.58 -28.69 7.31
C ALA A 74 2.07 -29.55 8.47
#